data_AF-A0A3D8UI44-F1
#
_entry.id   AF-A0A3D8UI44-F1
#
_cell.length_a   1.000
_cell.length_b   1.000
_cell.length_c   1.000
_cell.angle_alpha   90.00
_cell.angle_beta   90.00
_cell.angle_gamma   90.00
#
_symmetry.space_group_name_H-M   'P 1'
#
loop_
_entity.id
_entity.type
_entity.pdbx_description
1 polymer ?
#
loop_
_entity_poly.entity_id
_entity_poly.type
_entity_poly.pdbx_seq_one_letter_code
_entity_poly.pdbx_strand_id
1 'polypeptide(L)'
;MAIFNKPNDKSSKTSINASGTTIIAAGTRIKGEIEIECNLHIDGEYEGIVRSQKNVTIGKSGLLKGEVHADKVIISGAFSGSIDSNIVDILSNGKLFGSVIAKEFVIERGGFFEGDSKTKDSLNLENAKPLILDSNNT
;
A
#
# COMPACT_ATOMS: atom_id res chain seq x y z
N MET A 1 -19.99 47.64 36.41
CA MET A 1 -20.38 46.38 35.72
C MET A 1 -19.12 45.79 35.10
N ALA A 2 -18.75 44.56 35.45
CA ALA A 2 -17.65 43.86 34.79
C ALA A 2 -18.22 42.99 33.66
N ILE A 3 -17.67 43.15 32.45
CA ILE A 3 -18.02 42.34 31.28
C ILE A 3 -17.01 41.18 31.25
N PHE A 4 -17.46 39.98 31.64
CA PHE A 4 -16.67 38.76 31.53
C PHE A 4 -16.82 38.19 30.12
N ASN A 5 -15.72 38.17 29.35
CA ASN A 5 -15.67 37.48 28.07
C ASN A 5 -15.38 35.99 28.32
N LYS A 6 -16.33 35.13 27.96
CA LYS A 6 -16.21 33.66 28.04
C LYS A 6 -15.33 33.20 26.87
N PRO A 7 -14.19 32.50 27.08
CA PRO A 7 -13.47 31.91 25.96
C PRO A 7 -14.35 30.81 25.37
N ASN A 8 -14.71 31.00 24.11
CA ASN A 8 -15.52 30.07 23.33
C ASN A 8 -14.60 28.91 22.96
N ASP A 9 -14.60 27.85 23.77
CA ASP A 9 -13.92 26.58 23.50
C ASP A 9 -14.68 25.85 22.38
N LYS A 10 -14.56 26.38 21.16
CA LYS A 10 -14.79 25.60 19.96
C LYS A 10 -13.60 24.68 19.83
N SER A 11 -13.65 23.55 20.55
CA SER A 11 -13.00 22.32 20.13
C SER A 11 -13.51 21.98 18.73
N SER A 12 -12.92 22.64 17.73
CA SER A 12 -12.88 22.08 16.41
C SER A 12 -12.18 20.75 16.60
N LYS A 13 -12.92 19.66 16.47
CA LYS A 13 -12.37 18.47 15.84
C LYS A 13 -11.88 18.93 14.48
N THR A 14 -10.69 19.53 14.45
CA THR A 14 -9.88 19.65 13.26
C THR A 14 -9.72 18.21 12.87
N SER A 15 -10.53 17.78 11.90
CA SER A 15 -10.19 16.65 11.08
C SER A 15 -8.73 16.87 10.73
N ILE A 16 -7.84 16.09 11.36
CA ILE A 16 -6.47 16.01 10.88
C ILE A 16 -6.67 15.37 9.52
N ASN A 17 -6.89 16.20 8.50
CA ASN A 17 -6.65 15.81 7.13
C ASN A 17 -5.17 15.49 7.17
N ALA A 18 -4.85 14.22 7.40
CA ALA A 18 -3.51 13.68 7.50
C ALA A 18 -2.89 13.74 6.09
N SER A 19 -2.69 14.98 5.66
CA SER A 19 -1.99 15.43 4.47
C SER A 19 -0.49 15.49 4.74
N GLY A 20 -0.05 14.92 5.87
CA GLY A 20 1.34 14.62 6.13
C GLY A 20 1.80 13.42 5.30
N THR A 21 3.09 13.41 4.99
CA THR A 21 3.77 12.21 4.52
C THR A 21 4.86 11.90 5.54
N THR A 22 4.82 10.71 6.11
CA THR A 22 5.90 10.21 6.95
C THR A 22 7.01 9.70 6.03
N ILE A 23 8.22 10.23 6.20
CA ILE A 23 9.37 9.86 5.38
C ILE A 23 10.39 9.18 6.29
N ILE A 24 10.72 7.92 5.99
CA ILE A 24 11.83 7.18 6.60
C ILE A 24 13.02 7.34 5.65
N ALA A 25 13.98 8.18 6.05
CA ALA A 25 15.14 8.50 5.23
C ALA A 25 16.14 7.33 5.14
N ALA A 26 16.93 7.32 4.07
CA ALA A 26 18.05 6.39 3.90
C ALA A 26 19.02 6.45 5.10
N GLY A 27 19.61 5.31 5.44
CA GLY A 27 20.44 5.16 6.64
C GLY A 27 19.66 4.91 7.93
N THR A 28 18.32 4.91 7.86
CA THR A 28 17.45 4.52 8.98
C THR A 28 17.18 3.01 8.92
N ARG A 29 17.29 2.33 10.06
CA ARG A 29 16.86 0.93 10.23
C ARG A 29 15.82 0.87 11.34
N ILE A 30 14.61 0.42 11.00
CA ILE A 30 13.50 0.26 11.94
C ILE A 30 13.11 -1.21 12.00
N LYS A 31 12.86 -1.70 13.21
CA LYS A 31 12.33 -3.04 13.43
C LYS A 31 11.15 -2.98 14.39
N GLY A 32 10.01 -3.52 13.98
CA GLY A 32 8.79 -3.53 14.79
C GLY A 32 7.51 -3.34 13.98
N GLU A 33 6.50 -2.80 14.63
CA GLU A 33 5.21 -2.48 14.03
C GLU A 33 4.99 -0.97 14.01
N ILE A 34 4.45 -0.46 12.91
CA ILE A 34 4.07 0.95 12.76
C ILE A 34 2.64 1.05 12.23
N GLU A 35 1.86 1.96 12.84
CA GLU A 35 0.51 2.30 12.39
C GLU A 35 0.47 3.78 12.03
N ILE A 36 0.01 4.09 10.81
CA ILE A 36 0.05 5.44 10.24
C ILE A 36 -1.25 5.74 9.51
N GLU A 37 -1.85 6.89 9.80
CA GLU A 37 -3.08 7.35 9.14
C GLU A 37 -2.82 8.18 7.87
N CYS A 38 -1.55 8.40 7.52
CA CYS A 38 -1.09 9.24 6.43
C CYS A 38 -0.24 8.46 5.41
N ASN A 39 0.27 9.14 4.38
CA ASN A 39 1.14 8.50 3.39
C ASN A 39 2.50 8.15 4.01
N LEU A 40 3.05 7.01 3.62
CA LEU A 40 4.36 6.55 4.08
C LEU A 40 5.33 6.46 2.89
N HIS A 41 6.52 7.04 3.04
CA HIS A 41 7.62 6.91 2.11
C HIS A 41 8.84 6.30 2.81
N ILE A 42 9.40 5.21 2.26
CA ILE A 42 10.49 4.47 2.88
C ILE A 42 11.68 4.40 1.93
N ASP A 43 12.77 5.09 2.28
CA ASP A 43 14.08 5.02 1.61
C ASP A 43 15.15 4.31 2.45
N GLY A 44 14.76 3.72 3.59
CA GLY A 44 15.63 2.98 4.51
C GLY A 44 15.31 1.50 4.62
N GLU A 45 15.80 0.86 5.69
CA GLU A 45 15.53 -0.54 5.99
C GLU A 45 14.41 -0.65 7.02
N TYR A 46 13.36 -1.42 6.70
CA TYR A 46 12.24 -1.67 7.60
C TYR A 46 11.98 -3.17 7.72
N GLU A 47 11.99 -3.69 8.95
CA GLU A 47 11.70 -5.09 9.24
C GLU A 47 10.51 -5.21 10.20
N GLY A 48 9.39 -5.75 9.73
CA GLY A 48 8.21 -6.02 10.56
C GLY A 48 6.90 -5.70 9.85
N ILE A 49 5.94 -5.13 10.59
CA ILE A 49 4.57 -4.92 10.11
C ILE A 49 4.32 -3.43 9.88
N VAL A 50 3.78 -3.08 8.72
CA VAL A 50 3.35 -1.72 8.37
C VAL A 50 1.85 -1.71 8.18
N ARG A 51 1.15 -0.87 8.97
CA ARG A 51 -0.29 -0.61 8.83
C ARG A 51 -0.49 0.83 8.40
N SER A 52 -0.97 1.03 7.19
CA SER A 52 -1.37 2.34 6.69
C SER A 52 -2.78 2.29 6.11
N GLN A 53 -3.57 3.33 6.34
CA GLN A 53 -4.88 3.48 5.69
C GLN A 53 -4.78 4.16 4.32
N LYS A 54 -3.56 4.53 3.89
CA LYS A 54 -3.30 5.36 2.70
C LYS A 54 -2.23 4.69 1.82
N ASN A 55 -1.42 5.51 1.14
CA ASN A 55 -0.39 5.06 0.23
C ASN A 55 0.90 4.72 0.98
N VAL A 56 1.49 3.58 0.66
CA VAL A 56 2.83 3.19 1.09
C VAL A 56 3.74 3.14 -0.12
N THR A 57 4.79 3.93 -0.12
CA THR A 57 5.80 3.97 -1.19
C THR A 57 7.13 3.47 -0.65
N ILE A 58 7.65 2.42 -1.29
CA ILE A 58 9.01 1.94 -1.06
C ILE A 58 9.88 2.60 -2.13
N GLY A 59 10.71 3.54 -1.70
CA GLY A 59 11.65 4.25 -2.56
C GLY A 59 12.76 3.34 -3.09
N LYS A 60 13.62 3.86 -3.96
CA LYS A 60 14.64 3.07 -4.68
C LYS A 60 15.66 2.41 -3.74
N SER A 61 16.00 3.10 -2.65
CA SER A 61 16.89 2.59 -1.60
C SER A 61 16.14 1.87 -0.49
N GLY A 62 14.80 1.84 -0.57
CA GLY A 62 13.93 1.21 0.41
C GLY A 62 14.05 -0.31 0.37
N LEU A 63 14.24 -0.90 1.55
CA LEU A 63 14.32 -2.34 1.75
C LEU A 63 13.35 -2.73 2.85
N LEU A 64 12.21 -3.30 2.47
CA LEU A 64 11.15 -3.65 3.39
C LEU A 64 11.02 -5.16 3.47
N LYS A 65 11.12 -5.71 4.67
CA LYS A 65 10.91 -7.13 4.96
C LYS A 65 9.76 -7.30 5.96
N GLY A 66 8.73 -8.05 5.58
CA GLY A 66 7.62 -8.37 6.47
C GLY A 66 6.25 -8.19 5.82
N GLU A 67 5.30 -7.63 6.57
CA GLU A 67 3.89 -7.53 6.17
C GLU A 67 3.47 -6.08 5.99
N VAL A 68 2.80 -5.78 4.88
CA VAL A 68 2.29 -4.43 4.57
C VAL A 68 0.79 -4.49 4.35
N HIS A 69 0.06 -3.74 5.16
CA HIS A 69 -1.35 -3.44 4.97
C HIS A 69 -1.49 -1.97 4.55
N ALA A 70 -1.99 -1.73 3.34
CA ALA A 70 -2.17 -0.39 2.80
C ALA A 70 -3.36 -0.33 1.85
N ASP A 71 -3.84 0.87 1.52
CA ASP A 71 -4.81 1.01 0.42
C ASP A 71 -4.10 0.82 -0.93
N LYS A 72 -2.96 1.50 -1.08
CA LYS A 72 -2.11 1.42 -2.28
C LYS A 72 -0.64 1.26 -1.90
N VAL A 73 0.05 0.34 -2.58
CA VAL A 73 1.48 0.10 -2.42
C VAL A 73 2.21 0.39 -3.72
N ILE A 74 3.25 1.22 -3.65
CA ILE A 74 4.11 1.56 -4.78
C ILE A 74 5.52 1.08 -4.47
N ILE A 75 6.10 0.24 -5.33
CA ILE A 75 7.40 -0.40 -5.09
C ILE A 75 8.40 0.07 -6.13
N SER A 76 9.39 0.86 -5.70
CA SER A 76 10.54 1.28 -6.51
C SER A 76 11.85 0.61 -6.10
N GLY A 77 11.92 0.08 -4.88
CA GLY A 77 13.09 -0.59 -4.29
C GLY A 77 12.89 -2.10 -4.18
N ALA A 78 13.24 -2.67 -3.03
CA ALA A 78 13.11 -4.11 -2.79
C ALA A 78 12.14 -4.40 -1.63
N PHE A 79 11.20 -5.30 -1.87
CA PHE A 79 10.23 -5.79 -0.91
C PHE A 79 10.34 -7.32 -0.79
N SER A 80 10.28 -7.84 0.43
CA SER A 80 10.20 -9.27 0.70
C SER A 80 9.17 -9.58 1.79
N GLY A 81 8.15 -10.37 1.47
CA GLY A 81 7.16 -10.82 2.46
C GLY A 81 5.73 -10.87 1.91
N SER A 82 4.77 -10.37 2.68
CA SER A 82 3.34 -10.42 2.34
C SER A 82 2.76 -9.00 2.19
N ILE A 83 2.03 -8.76 1.10
CA ILE A 83 1.31 -7.51 0.88
C ILE A 83 -0.19 -7.79 0.88
N ASP A 84 -0.95 -7.05 1.69
CA ASP A 84 -2.40 -6.95 1.59
C ASP A 84 -2.77 -5.50 1.27
N SER A 85 -3.25 -5.25 0.06
CA SER A 85 -3.70 -3.91 -0.34
C SER A 85 -4.81 -3.95 -1.38
N ASN A 86 -5.36 -2.79 -1.75
CA ASN A 86 -6.30 -2.73 -2.87
C ASN A 86 -5.54 -2.63 -4.19
N ILE A 87 -4.51 -1.77 -4.26
CA ILE A 87 -3.74 -1.49 -5.47
C ILE A 87 -2.24 -1.73 -5.20
N VAL A 88 -1.57 -2.51 -6.03
CA VAL A 88 -0.11 -2.67 -6.00
C VAL A 88 0.48 -2.26 -7.34
N ASP A 89 1.38 -1.27 -7.31
CA ASP A 89 2.15 -0.80 -8.45
C ASP A 89 3.62 -1.14 -8.25
N ILE A 90 4.16 -2.03 -9.09
CA ILE A 90 5.59 -2.31 -9.17
C ILE A 90 6.17 -1.42 -10.27
N LEU A 91 6.97 -0.43 -9.87
CA LEU A 91 7.62 0.47 -10.82
C LEU A 91 8.79 -0.22 -11.53
N SER A 92 9.34 0.46 -12.53
CA SER A 92 10.39 -0.06 -13.42
C SER A 92 11.66 -0.63 -12.75
N ASN A 93 11.96 -0.31 -11.48
CA ASN A 93 13.09 -0.88 -10.72
C ASN A 93 12.65 -1.65 -9.46
N GLY A 94 11.34 -1.79 -9.25
CA GLY A 94 10.76 -2.47 -8.10
C GLY A 94 11.03 -3.97 -8.17
N LYS A 95 11.44 -4.54 -7.04
CA LYS A 95 11.61 -5.98 -6.85
C LYS A 95 10.71 -6.43 -5.71
N LEU A 96 9.79 -7.34 -6.00
CA LEU A 96 8.87 -7.90 -5.01
C LEU A 96 9.08 -9.41 -4.94
N PHE A 97 9.42 -9.89 -3.74
CA PHE A 97 9.54 -11.31 -3.44
C PHE A 97 8.50 -11.72 -2.39
N GLY A 98 7.66 -12.71 -2.69
CA GLY A 98 6.69 -13.26 -1.74
C GLY A 98 5.24 -13.20 -2.22
N SER A 99 4.31 -13.03 -1.29
CA SER A 99 2.88 -13.18 -1.56
C SER A 99 2.16 -11.83 -1.60
N VAL A 100 1.28 -11.65 -2.57
CA VAL A 100 0.51 -10.41 -2.75
C VAL A 100 -0.98 -10.74 -2.81
N ILE A 101 -1.76 -10.02 -2.01
CA ILE A 101 -3.21 -10.02 -2.05
C ILE A 101 -3.64 -8.60 -2.45
N ALA A 102 -4.16 -8.46 -3.67
CA ALA A 102 -4.56 -7.16 -4.22
C ALA A 102 -5.83 -7.26 -5.06
N LYS A 103 -6.58 -6.16 -5.21
CA LYS A 103 -7.67 -6.08 -6.21
C LYS A 103 -7.11 -5.76 -7.59
N GLU A 104 -6.20 -4.79 -7.63
CA GLU A 104 -5.51 -4.33 -8.83
C GLU A 104 -4.01 -4.49 -8.66
N PHE A 105 -3.36 -5.05 -9.66
CA PHE A 105 -1.94 -5.37 -9.63
C PHE A 105 -1.30 -4.96 -10.96
N VAL A 106 -0.35 -4.02 -10.91
CA VAL A 106 0.29 -3.42 -12.08
C VAL A 106 1.80 -3.60 -11.98
N ILE A 107 2.41 -4.07 -13.06
CA ILE A 107 3.87 -4.16 -13.20
C ILE A 107 4.30 -3.30 -14.39
N GLU A 108 5.11 -2.28 -14.12
CA GLU A 108 5.75 -1.50 -15.16
C GLU A 108 6.91 -2.26 -15.83
N ARG A 109 7.32 -1.81 -17.02
CA ARG A 109 8.47 -2.39 -17.72
C ARG A 109 9.73 -2.29 -16.86
N GLY A 110 10.34 -3.44 -16.58
CA GLY A 110 11.53 -3.56 -15.73
C GLY A 110 11.24 -3.93 -14.28
N GLY A 111 9.98 -3.87 -13.85
CA GLY A 111 9.56 -4.41 -12.55
C GLY A 111 9.76 -5.92 -12.48
N PHE A 112 10.17 -6.40 -11.32
CA PHE A 112 10.42 -7.82 -11.06
C PHE A 112 9.52 -8.32 -9.93
N PHE A 113 8.79 -9.39 -10.19
CA PHE A 113 7.91 -10.04 -9.22
C PHE A 113 8.18 -11.53 -9.21
N GLU A 114 8.41 -12.09 -8.01
CA GLU A 114 8.61 -13.51 -7.79
C GLU A 114 7.85 -13.97 -6.55
N GLY A 115 6.85 -14.82 -6.77
CA GLY A 115 6.03 -15.42 -5.71
C GLY A 115 4.57 -15.59 -6.13
N ASP A 116 3.66 -15.53 -5.15
CA ASP A 116 2.24 -15.85 -5.34
C ASP A 116 1.37 -14.60 -5.30
N SER A 117 0.53 -14.39 -6.32
CA SER A 117 -0.47 -13.33 -6.33
C SER A 117 -1.88 -13.90 -6.18
N LYS A 118 -2.70 -13.33 -5.30
CA LYS A 118 -4.12 -13.63 -5.12
C LYS A 118 -4.96 -12.37 -5.26
N THR A 119 -6.13 -12.52 -5.88
CA THR A 119 -7.08 -11.41 -5.99
C THR A 119 -7.89 -11.29 -4.71
N LYS A 120 -7.98 -10.08 -4.14
CA LYS A 120 -8.70 -9.80 -2.88
C LYS A 120 -10.23 -9.95 -3.02
N ASP A 121 -10.74 -9.75 -4.24
CA ASP A 121 -12.10 -10.11 -4.60
C ASP A 121 -12.09 -11.55 -5.13
N SER A 122 -12.71 -12.45 -4.37
CA SER A 122 -13.06 -13.78 -4.87
C SER A 122 -14.01 -13.60 -6.04
N LEU A 123 -13.48 -13.66 -7.26
CA LEU A 123 -14.29 -13.83 -8.47
C LEU A 123 -15.18 -15.06 -8.25
N ASN A 124 -16.48 -14.83 -8.16
CA ASN A 124 -17.47 -15.88 -8.11
C ASN A 124 -17.58 -16.48 -9.51
N LEU A 125 -16.69 -17.45 -9.82
CA LEU A 125 -16.59 -18.09 -11.14
C LEU A 125 -17.83 -18.92 -11.53
N GLU A 126 -18.89 -18.97 -10.73
CA GLU A 126 -20.17 -19.59 -11.11
C GLU A 126 -21.00 -18.77 -12.12
N ASN A 127 -20.66 -17.50 -12.40
CA ASN A 127 -21.43 -16.65 -13.32
C ASN A 127 -20.69 -16.26 -14.62
N ALA A 128 -19.46 -16.72 -14.82
CA ALA A 128 -18.78 -16.54 -16.10
C ALA A 128 -19.24 -17.65 -17.06
N LYS A 129 -20.31 -17.39 -17.83
CA LYS A 129 -20.67 -18.26 -18.96
C LYS A 129 -19.41 -18.49 -19.80
N PRO A 130 -18.97 -19.74 -20.01
CA PRO A 130 -17.85 -19.98 -20.91
C PRO A 130 -18.21 -19.38 -22.27
N LEU A 131 -17.31 -18.58 -22.83
CA LEU A 131 -17.40 -18.16 -24.23
C LEU A 131 -17.23 -19.43 -25.07
N ILE A 132 -18.35 -20.09 -25.36
CA ILE A 132 -18.40 -21.14 -26.37
C ILE A 132 -18.14 -20.41 -27.68
N LEU A 133 -16.96 -20.62 -28.29
CA LEU A 133 -16.75 -20.25 -29.67
C LEU A 133 -17.57 -21.21 -30.53
N ASP A 134 -18.76 -20.77 -30.92
CA ASP A 134 -19.60 -21.43 -31.90
C ASP A 134 -18.83 -21.55 -33.22
N SER A 135 -18.24 -22.73 -33.42
CA SER A 135 -17.36 -23.06 -34.55
C SER A 135 -18.14 -23.36 -35.84
N ASN A 136 -19.35 -22.82 -36.02
CA ASN A 136 -20.19 -23.11 -37.18
C ASN A 136 -20.57 -21.84 -37.94
N ASN A 137 -19.62 -21.33 -38.72
CA ASN A 137 -19.95 -20.64 -39.96
C ASN A 137 -19.08 -21.23 -41.09
N THR A 138 -19.56 -22.30 -41.68
CA THR A 138 -19.18 -22.81 -43.02
C THR A 138 -20.47 -23.21 -43.72
#